data_AF-A0A7X6KUH7-F1
#
_entry.id   AF-A0A7X6KUH7-F1
#
_cell.length_a   1.000
_cell.length_b   1.000
_cell.length_c   1.000
_cell.angle_alpha   90.00
_cell.angle_beta   90.00
_cell.angle_gamma   90.00
#
_symmetry.space_group_name_H-M   'P 1'
#
loop_
_entity.id
_entity.type
_entity.pdbx_description
1 polymer ?
#
loop_
_entity_poly.entity_id
_entity_poly.type
_entity_poly.pdbx_seq_one_letter_code
_entity_poly.pdbx_strand_id
1 'polypeptide(L)'
;MLHERLDPRTAGDDDGRPDTGWTVTRAGLLDVNPIARLMQAHRPFIDLDGDGLPDPLPDEEQAAPATRMILSLGGLEHGEVWCARDGGDGPEVAAAAVWMPPDASGLAVNLHRMMARELGVPADPAPHDPGLAPLPSILTATSELIAVLRGSSAQRVLIMLADDREGPDRLGLLAQLLAPVIATELAAGREAFAVTLDPGQVTDLTALGFRPVLTAGLGAAELWLGAVHPALKPPLDQPATATV
;
A
#
# COMPACT_ATOMS: atom_id res chain seq x y z
N MET A 1 -26.11 55.95 -12.46
CA MET A 1 -26.49 54.68 -11.81
C MET A 1 -26.29 53.56 -12.81
N LEU A 2 -25.15 52.88 -12.72
CA LEU A 2 -24.91 51.58 -13.35
C LEU A 2 -24.03 50.83 -12.34
N HIS A 3 -24.62 49.80 -11.74
CA HIS A 3 -23.94 48.90 -10.81
C HIS A 3 -23.09 47.94 -11.64
N GLU A 4 -21.78 48.17 -11.65
CA GLU A 4 -20.80 47.20 -12.10
C GLU A 4 -20.70 46.12 -11.02
N ARG A 5 -21.26 44.93 -11.31
CA ARG A 5 -21.15 43.73 -10.49
C ARG A 5 -19.70 43.24 -10.58
N LEU A 6 -18.94 43.45 -9.51
CA LEU A 6 -17.72 42.71 -9.24
C LEU A 6 -18.07 41.23 -9.11
N ASP A 7 -17.54 40.43 -10.03
CA ASP A 7 -17.64 38.97 -10.07
C ASP A 7 -16.57 38.38 -9.13
N PRO A 8 -16.92 37.66 -8.05
CA PRO A 8 -15.95 37.19 -7.04
C PRO A 8 -15.24 35.88 -7.43
N ARG A 9 -14.92 35.67 -8.71
CA ARG A 9 -14.30 34.42 -9.22
C ARG A 9 -12.79 34.48 -9.44
N THR A 10 -12.07 35.35 -8.72
CA THR A 10 -10.60 35.40 -8.75
C THR A 10 -10.02 35.31 -7.35
N ALA A 11 -10.12 34.11 -6.77
CA ALA A 11 -9.29 33.68 -5.65
C ALA A 11 -9.31 32.15 -5.59
N GLY A 12 -8.75 31.51 -6.63
CA GLY A 12 -8.35 30.11 -6.56
C GLY A 12 -6.86 30.11 -6.30
N ASP A 13 -6.45 29.58 -5.14
CA ASP A 13 -5.07 29.24 -4.81
C ASP A 13 -4.49 28.37 -5.94
N ASP A 14 -3.68 28.99 -6.79
CA ASP A 14 -2.81 28.34 -7.75
C ASP A 14 -1.56 27.86 -7.01
N ASP A 15 -1.74 26.89 -6.12
CA ASP A 15 -0.65 26.06 -5.61
C ASP A 15 -0.19 25.23 -6.81
N GLY A 16 0.78 25.74 -7.57
CA GLY A 16 1.30 25.23 -8.86
C GLY A 16 1.77 23.78 -8.88
N ARG A 17 0.88 22.87 -8.51
CA ARG A 17 0.99 21.43 -8.60
C ARG A 17 0.53 21.09 -10.00
N PRO A 18 1.34 20.38 -10.81
CA PRO A 18 0.92 19.99 -12.14
C PRO A 18 -0.42 19.27 -12.04
N ASP A 19 -1.42 19.79 -12.76
CA ASP A 19 -2.73 19.17 -12.89
C ASP A 19 -2.52 17.86 -13.65
N THR A 20 -2.24 16.80 -12.91
CA THR A 20 -1.81 15.52 -13.48
C THR A 20 -2.98 14.74 -14.09
N GLY A 21 -4.17 15.33 -14.14
CA GLY A 21 -5.39 14.67 -14.59
C GLY A 21 -5.92 13.61 -13.62
N TRP A 22 -5.30 13.44 -12.45
CA TRP A 22 -5.70 12.43 -11.45
C TRP A 22 -6.44 13.07 -10.28
N THR A 23 -7.55 12.44 -9.89
CA THR A 23 -8.18 12.73 -8.60
C THR A 23 -7.87 11.61 -7.61
N VAL A 24 -7.11 11.93 -6.56
CA VAL A 24 -6.78 11.01 -5.46
C VAL A 24 -7.73 11.25 -4.29
N THR A 25 -8.46 10.22 -3.89
CA THR A 25 -9.40 10.28 -2.77
C THR A 25 -9.28 9.07 -1.86
N ARG A 26 -9.65 9.27 -0.59
CA ARG A 26 -9.89 8.16 0.33
C ARG A 26 -11.12 7.39 -0.16
N ALA A 27 -10.97 6.09 -0.30
CA ALA A 27 -12.02 5.20 -0.76
C ALA A 27 -13.07 4.97 0.33
N GLY A 28 -14.32 4.78 -0.10
CA GLY A 28 -15.44 4.33 0.71
C GLY A 28 -16.02 3.01 0.21
N LEU A 29 -17.16 2.60 0.77
CA LEU A 29 -17.79 1.32 0.47
C LEU A 29 -18.16 1.15 -1.03
N LEU A 30 -18.52 2.25 -1.70
CA LEU A 30 -18.84 2.24 -3.14
C LEU A 30 -17.63 1.92 -4.02
N ASP A 31 -16.42 2.10 -3.49
CA ASP A 31 -15.16 1.93 -4.23
C ASP A 31 -14.60 0.50 -4.11
N VAL A 32 -15.15 -0.33 -3.21
CA VAL A 32 -14.69 -1.70 -3.00
C VAL A 32 -14.74 -2.53 -4.28
N ASN A 33 -15.81 -2.41 -5.06
CA ASN A 33 -15.96 -3.17 -6.30
C ASN A 33 -14.97 -2.77 -7.41
N PRO A 34 -14.82 -1.48 -7.77
CA PRO A 34 -13.82 -1.10 -8.76
C PRO A 34 -12.40 -1.41 -8.28
N ILE A 35 -12.07 -1.22 -6.99
CA ILE A 35 -10.76 -1.56 -6.44
C ILE A 35 -10.52 -3.07 -6.47
N ALA A 36 -11.50 -3.89 -6.10
CA ALA A 36 -11.36 -5.35 -6.16
C ALA A 36 -11.15 -5.85 -7.60
N ARG A 37 -11.77 -5.21 -8.60
CA ARG A 37 -11.53 -5.51 -10.02
C ARG A 37 -10.12 -5.12 -10.45
N LEU A 38 -9.67 -3.92 -10.07
CA LEU A 38 -8.30 -3.48 -10.29
C LEU A 38 -7.30 -4.48 -9.69
N MET A 39 -7.52 -4.93 -8.46
CA MET A 39 -6.63 -5.88 -7.78
C MET A 39 -6.62 -7.27 -8.43
N GLN A 40 -7.71 -7.69 -9.07
CA GLN A 40 -7.73 -8.93 -9.85
C GLN A 40 -6.99 -8.79 -11.19
N ALA A 41 -7.08 -7.60 -11.80
CA ALA A 41 -6.35 -7.28 -13.02
C ALA A 41 -4.85 -7.07 -12.74
N HIS A 42 -4.52 -6.52 -11.58
CA HIS A 42 -3.15 -6.33 -11.11
C HIS A 42 -2.55 -7.70 -10.77
N ARG A 43 -1.62 -8.15 -11.61
CA ARG A 43 -0.93 -9.45 -11.45
C ARG A 43 0.51 -9.19 -10.99
N PRO A 44 0.77 -9.09 -9.68
CA PRO A 44 2.14 -8.98 -9.20
C PRO A 44 2.91 -10.25 -9.59
N PHE A 45 4.16 -10.09 -9.99
CA PHE A 45 5.02 -11.23 -10.27
C PHE A 45 5.47 -11.85 -8.94
N ILE A 46 4.95 -13.04 -8.63
CA ILE A 46 5.29 -13.81 -7.43
C ILE A 46 5.70 -15.21 -7.89
N ASP A 47 6.93 -15.61 -7.56
CA ASP A 47 7.52 -16.92 -7.87
C ASP A 47 8.06 -17.53 -6.56
N LEU A 48 7.21 -18.28 -5.84
CA LEU A 48 7.57 -18.87 -4.54
C LEU A 48 8.37 -20.15 -4.69
N ASP A 49 8.24 -20.88 -5.80
CA ASP A 49 8.90 -22.18 -6.02
C ASP A 49 10.22 -22.09 -6.81
N GLY A 50 10.48 -20.95 -7.46
CA GLY A 50 11.72 -20.59 -8.14
C GLY A 50 11.84 -21.13 -9.55
N ASP A 51 10.72 -21.49 -10.19
CA ASP A 51 10.71 -22.01 -11.55
C ASP A 51 10.85 -20.91 -12.63
N GLY A 52 10.84 -19.63 -12.22
CA GLY A 52 10.95 -18.46 -13.08
C GLY A 52 9.63 -18.06 -13.75
N LEU A 53 8.51 -18.69 -13.39
CA LEU A 53 7.16 -18.34 -13.81
C LEU A 53 6.38 -17.79 -12.61
N PRO A 54 5.39 -16.92 -12.83
CA PRO A 54 4.52 -16.49 -11.74
C PRO A 54 3.64 -17.67 -11.29
N ASP A 55 3.56 -17.85 -9.97
CA ASP A 55 2.68 -18.84 -9.36
C ASP A 55 1.22 -18.66 -9.81
N PRO A 56 0.47 -19.76 -9.96
CA PRO A 56 -0.94 -19.68 -10.32
C PRO A 56 -1.72 -18.91 -9.25
N LEU A 57 -2.54 -17.96 -9.71
CA LEU A 57 -3.43 -17.21 -8.83
C LEU A 57 -4.47 -18.14 -8.20
N PRO A 58 -4.98 -17.80 -6.99
CA PRO A 58 -6.16 -18.45 -6.44
C PRO A 58 -7.33 -18.39 -7.43
N ASP A 59 -8.22 -19.39 -7.37
CA ASP A 59 -9.45 -19.45 -8.16
C ASP A 59 -10.17 -18.09 -8.17
N GLU A 60 -10.43 -17.53 -9.36
CA GLU A 60 -11.06 -16.23 -9.55
C GLU A 60 -12.42 -16.14 -8.83
N GLU A 61 -13.17 -17.25 -8.78
CA GLU A 61 -14.46 -17.32 -8.09
C GLU A 61 -14.31 -17.10 -6.57
N GLN A 62 -13.15 -17.45 -6.00
CA GLN A 62 -12.84 -17.31 -4.57
C GLN A 62 -12.04 -16.04 -4.26
N ALA A 63 -11.15 -15.62 -5.16
CA ALA A 63 -10.29 -14.45 -4.99
C ALA A 63 -11.12 -13.16 -4.95
N ALA A 64 -12.12 -13.02 -5.83
CA ALA A 64 -12.89 -11.78 -5.90
C ALA A 64 -13.73 -11.52 -4.62
N PRO A 65 -14.47 -12.49 -4.05
CA PRO A 65 -15.13 -12.33 -2.76
C PRO A 65 -14.15 -12.07 -1.60
N ALA A 66 -13.02 -12.79 -1.57
CA ALA A 66 -11.99 -12.62 -0.55
C ALA A 66 -11.40 -11.20 -0.56
N THR A 67 -11.02 -10.68 -1.73
CA THR A 67 -10.51 -9.31 -1.88
C THR A 67 -11.52 -8.27 -1.40
N ARG A 68 -12.81 -8.41 -1.75
CA ARG A 68 -13.86 -7.50 -1.27
C ARG A 68 -14.01 -7.55 0.25
N MET A 69 -13.89 -8.73 0.85
CA MET A 69 -13.95 -8.91 2.30
C MET A 69 -12.75 -8.25 3.00
N ILE A 70 -11.54 -8.46 2.48
CA ILE A 70 -10.31 -7.83 2.99
C ILE A 70 -10.40 -6.30 2.88
N LEU A 71 -10.90 -5.78 1.76
CA LEU A 71 -11.10 -4.34 1.59
C LEU A 71 -12.13 -3.78 2.56
N SER A 72 -13.28 -4.45 2.69
CA SER A 72 -14.40 -3.93 3.49
C SER A 72 -14.14 -4.00 5.00
N LEU A 73 -13.59 -5.12 5.47
CA LEU A 73 -13.41 -5.40 6.90
C LEU A 73 -11.99 -5.15 7.39
N GLY A 74 -11.00 -5.27 6.50
CA GLY A 74 -9.63 -4.90 6.83
C GLY A 74 -9.39 -3.44 6.49
N GLY A 75 -9.33 -3.14 5.19
CA GLY A 75 -8.92 -1.83 4.68
C GLY A 75 -9.78 -0.67 5.17
N LEU A 76 -11.10 -0.75 5.00
CA LEU A 76 -12.00 0.36 5.32
C LEU A 76 -12.32 0.49 6.82
N GLU A 77 -12.39 -0.62 7.56
CA GLU A 77 -12.72 -0.60 9.00
C GLU A 77 -11.50 -0.30 9.88
N HIS A 78 -10.35 -0.89 9.57
CA HIS A 78 -9.16 -0.82 10.42
C HIS A 78 -7.99 -0.04 9.81
N GLY A 79 -8.05 0.29 8.52
CA GLY A 79 -6.97 0.94 7.79
C GLY A 79 -7.39 2.18 7.02
N GLU A 80 -6.66 2.42 5.94
CA GLU A 80 -6.97 3.44 4.96
C GLU A 80 -6.82 2.87 3.56
N VAL A 81 -7.90 2.96 2.79
CA VAL A 81 -7.87 2.66 1.36
C VAL A 81 -7.90 3.98 0.61
N TRP A 82 -6.94 4.17 -0.30
CA TRP A 82 -6.85 5.31 -1.18
C TRP A 82 -6.96 4.85 -2.62
N CYS A 83 -7.58 5.65 -3.47
CA CYS A 83 -7.72 5.36 -4.89
C CYS A 83 -7.46 6.60 -5.73
N ALA A 84 -6.92 6.39 -6.91
CA ALA A 84 -6.72 7.41 -7.91
C ALA A 84 -7.60 7.11 -9.12
N ARG A 85 -8.28 8.14 -9.61
CA ARG A 85 -9.13 8.07 -10.81
C ARG A 85 -8.64 9.03 -11.85
N ASP A 86 -8.81 8.63 -13.10
CA ASP A 86 -8.70 9.54 -14.24
C ASP A 86 -9.75 10.65 -14.09
N GLY A 87 -9.37 11.89 -14.40
CA GLY A 87 -10.23 13.07 -14.32
C GLY A 87 -11.32 13.11 -15.38
N GLY A 88 -11.37 12.13 -16.30
CA GLY A 88 -12.55 11.87 -17.12
C GLY A 88 -13.73 11.37 -16.27
N ASP A 89 -14.96 11.58 -16.74
CA ASP A 89 -16.22 11.18 -16.07
C ASP A 89 -16.40 9.64 -15.86
N GLY A 90 -15.33 8.86 -15.95
CA GLY A 90 -15.32 7.42 -15.77
C GLY A 90 -15.18 7.01 -14.29
N PRO A 91 -15.89 5.97 -13.83
CA PRO A 91 -15.74 5.42 -12.47
C PRO A 91 -14.48 4.57 -12.29
N GLU A 92 -13.56 4.59 -13.26
CA GLU A 92 -12.43 3.66 -13.32
C GLU A 92 -11.31 4.08 -12.37
N VAL A 93 -10.90 3.13 -11.55
CA VAL A 93 -9.82 3.32 -10.58
C VAL A 93 -8.53 2.90 -11.27
N ALA A 94 -7.65 3.87 -11.52
CA ALA A 94 -6.36 3.67 -12.17
C ALA A 94 -5.31 3.09 -11.22
N ALA A 95 -5.41 3.42 -9.93
CA ALA A 95 -4.54 2.88 -8.90
C ALA A 95 -5.22 2.87 -7.52
N ALA A 96 -4.81 1.95 -6.65
CA ALA A 96 -5.30 1.82 -5.28
C ALA A 96 -4.18 1.42 -4.32
N ALA A 97 -4.25 1.94 -3.09
CA ALA A 97 -3.32 1.65 -2.01
C ALA A 97 -4.09 1.30 -0.73
N VAL A 98 -3.67 0.23 -0.04
CA VAL A 98 -4.23 -0.19 1.24
C VAL A 98 -3.17 -0.09 2.33
N TRP A 99 -3.46 0.76 3.31
CA TRP A 99 -2.62 1.00 4.47
C TRP A 99 -3.27 0.42 5.71
N MET A 100 -2.50 -0.35 6.47
CA MET A 100 -2.97 -1.00 7.68
C MET A 100 -2.16 -0.55 8.90
N PRO A 101 -2.75 -0.60 10.11
CA PRO A 101 -1.99 -0.40 11.33
C PRO A 101 -1.02 -1.58 11.54
N PRO A 102 0.15 -1.36 12.17
CA PRO A 102 1.20 -2.37 12.32
C PRO A 102 0.77 -3.56 13.19
N ASP A 103 -0.24 -3.39 14.05
CA ASP A 103 -0.78 -4.40 14.95
C ASP A 103 -1.93 -5.23 14.34
N ALA A 104 -2.19 -5.09 13.03
CA ALA A 104 -3.19 -5.85 12.28
C ALA A 104 -2.99 -7.39 12.28
N SER A 105 -2.01 -7.92 13.02
CA SER A 105 -1.91 -9.34 13.38
C SER A 105 -3.23 -9.95 13.88
N GLY A 106 -4.00 -9.22 14.70
CA GLY A 106 -5.34 -9.66 15.13
C GLY A 106 -6.36 -9.71 13.97
N LEU A 107 -6.20 -8.83 12.99
CA LEU A 107 -7.03 -8.79 11.80
C LEU A 107 -6.75 -9.97 10.87
N ALA A 108 -5.49 -10.36 10.66
CA ALA A 108 -5.14 -11.53 9.85
C ALA A 108 -5.80 -12.82 10.38
N VAL A 109 -5.78 -13.03 11.70
CA VAL A 109 -6.44 -14.17 12.35
C VAL A 109 -7.97 -14.11 12.21
N ASN A 110 -8.55 -12.91 12.35
CA ASN A 110 -10.00 -12.73 12.22
C ASN A 110 -10.48 -12.90 10.78
N LEU A 111 -9.73 -12.37 9.80
CA LEU A 111 -10.00 -12.55 8.37
C LEU A 111 -9.84 -14.01 7.97
N HIS A 112 -8.79 -14.69 8.41
CA HIS A 112 -8.60 -16.12 8.13
C HIS A 112 -9.78 -16.96 8.66
N ARG A 113 -10.19 -16.74 9.92
CA ARG A 113 -11.35 -17.42 10.51
C ARG A 113 -12.63 -17.12 9.74
N MET A 114 -12.79 -15.89 9.27
CA MET A 114 -13.95 -15.48 8.49
C MET A 114 -13.95 -16.12 7.10
N MET A 115 -12.84 -16.07 6.39
CA MET A 115 -12.69 -16.69 5.08
C MET A 115 -12.92 -18.20 5.14
N ALA A 116 -12.34 -18.90 6.13
CA ALA A 116 -12.59 -20.32 6.33
C ALA A 116 -14.08 -20.62 6.57
N ARG A 117 -14.79 -19.75 7.31
CA ARG A 117 -16.23 -19.89 7.57
C ARG A 117 -17.08 -19.61 6.33
N GLU A 118 -16.81 -18.53 5.62
CA GLU A 118 -17.66 -18.03 4.53
C GLU A 118 -17.38 -18.72 3.19
N LEU A 119 -16.11 -19.11 2.94
CA LEU A 119 -15.71 -19.79 1.71
C LEU A 119 -15.72 -21.32 1.84
N GLY A 120 -16.04 -21.85 3.02
CA GLY A 120 -16.07 -23.30 3.26
C GLY A 120 -14.72 -24.00 3.11
N VAL A 121 -13.63 -23.24 3.11
CA VAL A 121 -12.25 -23.76 3.00
C VAL A 121 -11.89 -24.40 4.34
N PRO A 122 -11.63 -25.72 4.41
CA PRO A 122 -11.16 -26.35 5.64
C PRO A 122 -9.84 -25.70 6.08
N ALA A 123 -9.67 -25.50 7.39
CA ALA A 123 -8.48 -24.87 7.97
C ALA A 123 -7.20 -25.72 7.88
N ASP A 124 -7.17 -26.76 7.04
CA ASP A 124 -6.07 -27.73 6.94
C ASP A 124 -5.94 -28.25 5.50
N PRO A 125 -4.94 -27.81 4.72
CA PRO A 125 -4.56 -28.49 3.49
C PRO A 125 -3.70 -29.70 3.86
N ALA A 126 -4.17 -30.90 3.52
CA ALA A 126 -3.42 -32.13 3.74
C ALA A 126 -1.96 -32.01 3.24
N PRO A 127 -0.95 -32.51 3.99
CA PRO A 127 0.44 -32.14 3.80
C PRO A 127 1.11 -32.96 2.69
N HIS A 128 0.68 -32.87 1.43
CA HIS A 128 1.35 -33.56 0.31
C HIS A 128 1.49 -32.70 -0.97
N ASP A 129 1.33 -31.39 -0.88
CA ASP A 129 1.62 -30.49 -2.01
C ASP A 129 2.99 -29.78 -1.82
N PRO A 130 3.97 -29.95 -2.72
CA PRO A 130 5.22 -29.19 -2.69
C PRO A 130 5.03 -27.66 -2.71
N GLY A 131 3.85 -27.14 -3.08
CA GLY A 131 3.48 -25.71 -2.94
C GLY A 131 3.28 -25.22 -1.49
N LEU A 132 3.28 -26.11 -0.49
CA LEU A 132 3.23 -25.75 0.95
C LEU A 132 4.62 -25.45 1.55
N ALA A 133 5.67 -25.42 0.72
CA ALA A 133 7.06 -25.33 1.13
C ALA A 133 7.49 -24.05 1.89
N PRO A 134 6.81 -22.89 1.89
CA PRO A 134 7.32 -21.77 2.65
C PRO A 134 6.59 -21.57 3.98
N LEU A 135 5.76 -22.47 4.54
CA LEU A 135 5.11 -22.19 5.83
C LEU A 135 6.09 -21.76 6.94
N PRO A 136 7.22 -22.47 7.18
CA PRO A 136 8.24 -21.99 8.11
C PRO A 136 8.87 -20.65 7.70
N SER A 137 9.10 -20.43 6.41
CA SER A 137 9.66 -19.19 5.86
C SER A 137 8.70 -18.01 6.02
N ILE A 138 7.40 -18.21 5.76
CA ILE A 138 6.30 -17.25 5.98
C ILE A 138 6.24 -16.89 7.45
N LEU A 139 6.24 -17.88 8.34
CA LEU A 139 6.20 -17.63 9.79
C LEU A 139 7.43 -16.86 10.27
N THR A 140 8.61 -17.19 9.74
CA THR A 140 9.87 -16.51 10.06
C THR A 140 9.85 -15.07 9.56
N ALA A 141 9.59 -14.85 8.27
CA ALA A 141 9.50 -13.53 7.65
C ALA A 141 8.44 -12.65 8.32
N THR A 142 7.28 -13.22 8.65
CA THR A 142 6.21 -12.52 9.39
C THR A 142 6.67 -12.13 10.80
N SER A 143 7.39 -13.02 11.49
CA SER A 143 7.90 -12.73 12.84
C SER A 143 8.94 -11.61 12.84
N GLU A 144 9.85 -11.61 11.87
CA GLU A 144 10.86 -10.56 11.68
C GLU A 144 10.20 -9.22 11.36
N LEU A 145 9.22 -9.21 10.45
CA LEU A 145 8.45 -8.03 10.11
C LEU A 145 7.71 -7.47 11.33
N ILE A 146 7.04 -8.32 12.12
CA ILE A 146 6.37 -7.89 13.36
C ILE A 146 7.36 -7.32 14.37
N ALA A 147 8.56 -7.91 14.48
CA ALA A 147 9.59 -7.41 15.38
C ALA A 147 10.06 -6.00 14.99
N VAL A 148 10.27 -5.74 13.70
CA VAL A 148 10.62 -4.41 13.18
C VAL A 148 9.48 -3.41 13.44
N LEU A 149 8.25 -3.78 13.07
CA LEU A 149 7.09 -2.89 13.21
C LEU A 149 6.77 -2.56 14.67
N ARG A 150 6.98 -3.49 15.61
CA ARG A 150 6.77 -3.25 17.05
C ARG A 150 7.78 -2.24 17.63
N GLY A 151 8.98 -2.19 17.05
CA GLY A 151 10.02 -1.24 17.44
C GLY A 151 9.90 0.13 16.77
N SER A 152 8.99 0.29 15.80
CA SER A 152 8.86 1.51 15.01
C SER A 152 7.81 2.46 15.58
N SER A 153 7.86 3.71 15.11
CA SER A 153 6.85 4.72 15.43
C SER A 153 5.65 4.70 14.50
N ALA A 154 5.69 3.87 13.46
CA ALA A 154 4.71 3.90 12.38
C ALA A 154 3.30 3.56 12.86
N GLN A 155 2.31 4.24 12.29
CA GLN A 155 0.91 3.88 12.47
C GLN A 155 0.29 3.32 11.19
N ARG A 156 1.06 3.31 10.10
CA ARG A 156 0.62 2.88 8.77
C ARG A 156 1.70 2.06 8.07
N VAL A 157 1.26 0.92 7.53
CA VAL A 157 2.05 0.02 6.69
C VAL A 157 1.27 -0.19 5.40
N LEU A 158 1.84 0.19 4.26
CA LEU A 158 1.31 -0.14 2.94
C LEU A 158 1.46 -1.65 2.74
N ILE A 159 0.35 -2.37 2.68
CA ILE A 159 0.33 -3.83 2.48
C ILE A 159 -0.10 -4.23 1.07
N MET A 160 -0.65 -3.28 0.32
CA MET A 160 -1.13 -3.53 -1.03
C MET A 160 -1.06 -2.24 -1.84
N LEU A 161 -0.46 -2.36 -3.01
CA LEU A 161 -0.43 -1.35 -4.06
C LEU A 161 -0.87 -2.04 -5.34
N ALA A 162 -1.81 -1.43 -6.05
CA ALA A 162 -2.30 -1.94 -7.32
C ALA A 162 -2.49 -0.79 -8.30
N ASP A 163 -2.17 -1.01 -9.56
CA ASP A 163 -2.39 -0.10 -10.67
C ASP A 163 -2.56 -0.89 -11.98
N ASP A 164 -3.26 -0.33 -12.97
CA ASP A 164 -3.51 -0.98 -14.27
C ASP A 164 -2.65 -0.43 -15.40
N ARG A 165 -1.70 0.47 -15.09
CA ARG A 165 -1.04 1.30 -16.09
C ARG A 165 0.41 0.89 -16.30
N GLU A 166 0.86 1.10 -17.52
CA GLU A 166 2.28 1.17 -17.88
C GLU A 166 2.59 2.56 -18.43
N GLY A 167 3.86 2.98 -18.39
CA GLY A 167 4.32 4.20 -19.05
C GLY A 167 4.85 5.29 -18.12
N PRO A 168 5.27 6.44 -18.70
CA PRO A 168 6.11 7.43 -18.02
C PRO A 168 5.43 8.14 -16.85
N ASP A 169 4.09 8.26 -16.86
CA ASP A 169 3.34 8.97 -15.82
C ASP A 169 2.99 8.09 -14.62
N ARG A 170 3.22 6.78 -14.71
CA ARG A 170 2.86 5.80 -13.68
C ARG A 170 3.49 6.11 -12.32
N LEU A 171 4.78 6.44 -12.29
CA LEU A 171 5.46 6.77 -11.04
C LEU A 171 4.88 8.04 -10.40
N GLY A 172 4.48 9.03 -11.21
CA GLY A 172 3.82 10.25 -10.74
C GLY A 172 2.42 9.99 -10.17
N LEU A 173 1.67 9.06 -10.76
CA LEU A 173 0.40 8.57 -10.23
C LEU A 173 0.58 7.91 -8.85
N LEU A 174 1.53 6.96 -8.74
CA LEU A 174 1.83 6.29 -7.48
C LEU A 174 2.31 7.27 -6.40
N ALA A 175 3.17 8.23 -6.76
CA ALA A 175 3.61 9.29 -5.85
C ALA A 175 2.43 10.08 -5.27
N GLN A 176 1.46 10.46 -6.11
CA GLN A 176 0.28 11.19 -5.67
C GLN A 176 -0.68 10.34 -4.83
N LEU A 177 -0.83 9.06 -5.17
CA LEU A 177 -1.65 8.11 -4.43
C LEU A 177 -1.14 7.90 -3.00
N LEU A 178 0.18 7.79 -2.82
CA LEU A 178 0.79 7.53 -1.51
C LEU A 178 1.02 8.81 -0.68
N ALA A 179 1.11 9.97 -1.33
CA ALA A 179 1.45 11.23 -0.69
C ALA A 179 0.57 11.60 0.54
N PRO A 180 -0.76 11.43 0.54
CA PRO A 180 -1.59 11.85 1.68
C PRO A 180 -1.22 11.12 2.99
N VAL A 181 -0.94 9.82 2.92
CA VAL A 181 -0.59 9.02 4.09
C VAL A 181 0.86 9.29 4.51
N ILE A 182 1.79 9.32 3.56
CA ILE A 182 3.20 9.59 3.85
C ILE A 182 3.36 10.98 4.47
N ALA A 183 2.76 12.02 3.89
CA ALA A 183 2.82 13.37 4.42
C ALA A 183 2.26 13.46 5.85
N THR A 184 1.16 12.73 6.13
CA THR A 184 0.54 12.69 7.46
C THR A 184 1.44 12.02 8.49
N GLU A 185 2.05 10.87 8.17
CA GLU A 185 2.99 10.18 9.07
C GLU A 185 4.23 11.04 9.34
N LEU A 186 4.86 11.57 8.29
CA LEU A 186 6.07 12.37 8.40
C LEU A 186 5.84 13.69 9.15
N ALA A 187 4.71 14.37 8.91
CA ALA A 187 4.35 15.59 9.65
C ALA A 187 4.18 15.34 11.15
N ALA A 188 3.79 14.12 11.53
CA ALA A 188 3.69 13.70 12.91
C ALA A 188 5.00 13.11 13.47
N GLY A 189 6.10 13.18 12.72
CA GLY A 189 7.40 12.63 13.11
C GLY A 189 7.44 11.11 13.15
N ARG A 190 6.54 10.43 12.41
CA ARG A 190 6.45 8.98 12.31
C ARG A 190 7.01 8.48 10.99
N GLU A 191 7.36 7.20 10.97
CA GLU A 191 7.77 6.48 9.77
C GLU A 191 6.54 5.95 9.02
N ALA A 192 6.65 5.82 7.70
CA ALA A 192 5.68 5.09 6.88
C ALA A 192 6.37 3.86 6.28
N PHE A 193 5.80 2.68 6.47
CA PHE A 193 6.35 1.44 5.93
C PHE A 193 5.59 0.96 4.70
N ALA A 194 6.27 0.20 3.85
CA ALA A 194 5.67 -0.57 2.76
C ALA A 194 6.25 -1.98 2.75
N VAL A 195 5.37 -2.97 2.54
CA VAL A 195 5.74 -4.37 2.38
C VAL A 195 5.28 -4.88 1.02
N THR A 196 6.14 -5.60 0.30
CA THR A 196 5.79 -6.24 -0.98
C THR A 196 6.68 -7.45 -1.26
N LEU A 197 6.20 -8.33 -2.12
CA LEU A 197 6.93 -9.47 -2.69
C LEU A 197 7.30 -9.23 -4.17
N ASP A 198 6.76 -8.17 -4.78
CA ASP A 198 6.91 -7.87 -6.20
C ASP A 198 8.18 -7.02 -6.44
N PRO A 199 9.21 -7.54 -7.15
CA PRO A 199 10.44 -6.80 -7.43
C PRO A 199 10.22 -5.52 -8.25
N GLY A 200 9.18 -5.47 -9.09
CA GLY A 200 8.78 -4.27 -9.81
C GLY A 200 8.33 -3.18 -8.85
N GLN A 201 7.47 -3.54 -7.89
CA GLN A 201 7.04 -2.61 -6.84
C GLN A 201 8.18 -2.17 -5.92
N VAL A 202 9.17 -3.05 -5.63
CA VAL A 202 10.38 -2.64 -4.88
C VAL A 202 11.12 -1.53 -5.61
N THR A 203 11.25 -1.63 -6.94
CA THR A 203 11.88 -0.62 -7.77
C THR A 203 11.12 0.71 -7.70
N ASP A 204 9.79 0.67 -7.84
CA ASP A 204 8.94 1.86 -7.75
C ASP A 204 9.01 2.52 -6.37
N LEU A 205 8.83 1.75 -5.30
CA LEU A 205 8.85 2.25 -3.92
C LEU A 205 10.22 2.85 -3.58
N THR A 206 11.30 2.25 -4.06
CA THR A 206 12.65 2.82 -3.90
C THR A 206 12.79 4.16 -4.62
N ALA A 207 12.24 4.28 -5.83
CA ALA A 207 12.21 5.54 -6.58
C ALA A 207 11.34 6.61 -5.90
N LEU A 208 10.30 6.20 -5.18
CA LEU A 208 9.44 7.07 -4.36
C LEU A 208 10.05 7.42 -2.98
N GLY A 209 11.27 6.96 -2.70
CA GLY A 209 12.03 7.36 -1.52
C GLY A 209 11.98 6.38 -0.35
N PHE A 210 11.33 5.22 -0.49
CA PHE A 210 11.44 4.16 0.50
C PHE A 210 12.86 3.60 0.51
N ARG A 211 13.41 3.34 1.70
CA ARG A 211 14.70 2.70 1.89
C ARG A 211 14.51 1.30 2.47
N PRO A 212 15.28 0.29 2.01
CA PRO A 212 15.15 -1.07 2.52
C PRO A 212 15.49 -1.11 4.01
N VAL A 213 14.64 -1.77 4.79
CA VAL A 213 14.80 -2.00 6.22
C VAL A 213 15.05 -3.49 6.50
N LEU A 214 14.27 -4.35 5.84
CA LEU A 214 14.37 -5.81 5.97
C LEU A 214 14.11 -6.45 4.60
N THR A 215 14.88 -7.50 4.30
CA THR A 215 14.54 -8.49 3.29
C THR A 215 14.52 -9.86 3.96
N ALA A 216 13.47 -10.65 3.72
CA ALA A 216 13.30 -11.97 4.31
C ALA A 216 12.91 -12.98 3.23
N GLY A 217 13.60 -14.12 3.19
CA GLY A 217 13.34 -15.16 2.19
C GLY A 217 11.97 -15.82 2.39
N LEU A 218 11.25 -16.01 1.28
CA LEU A 218 9.93 -16.63 1.21
C LEU A 218 9.91 -17.70 0.12
N GLY A 219 10.58 -18.83 0.37
CA GLY A 219 10.82 -19.80 -0.70
C GLY A 219 11.87 -19.23 -1.68
N ALA A 220 11.53 -19.15 -2.96
CA ALA A 220 12.33 -18.49 -3.98
C ALA A 220 12.06 -16.98 -4.11
N ALA A 221 10.98 -16.47 -3.51
CA ALA A 221 10.68 -15.04 -3.45
C ALA A 221 11.35 -14.36 -2.24
N GLU A 222 11.39 -13.02 -2.26
CA GLU A 222 11.86 -12.22 -1.15
C GLU A 222 10.77 -11.24 -0.68
N LEU A 223 10.43 -11.31 0.61
CA LEU A 223 9.62 -10.30 1.27
C LEU A 223 10.50 -9.07 1.51
N TRP A 224 10.11 -7.93 0.95
CA TRP A 224 10.78 -6.66 1.13
C TRP A 224 9.97 -5.74 2.04
N LEU A 225 10.63 -5.13 3.01
CA LEU A 225 10.09 -4.08 3.86
C LEU A 225 10.94 -2.82 3.69
N GLY A 226 10.31 -1.74 3.25
CA GLY A 226 10.92 -0.42 3.15
C GLY A 226 10.27 0.61 4.05
N ALA A 227 11.01 1.67 4.38
CA ALA A 227 10.52 2.80 5.15
C ALA A 227 10.85 4.15 4.51
N VAL A 228 9.94 5.11 4.70
CA VAL A 228 10.24 6.53 4.59
C VAL A 228 10.32 7.10 6.00
N HIS A 229 11.43 7.75 6.31
CA HIS A 229 11.69 8.34 7.63
C HIS A 229 11.41 9.85 7.62
N PRO A 230 10.98 10.43 8.75
CA PRO A 230 10.91 11.87 8.90
C PRO A 230 12.30 12.48 8.73
N ALA A 231 12.39 13.61 8.01
CA ALA A 231 13.64 14.33 7.92
C ALA A 231 14.12 14.67 9.33
N LEU A 232 15.35 14.24 9.69
CA LEU A 232 15.99 14.69 10.91
C LEU A 232 16.08 16.21 10.85
N LYS A 233 15.40 16.92 11.75
CA LYS A 233 15.68 18.34 11.96
C LYS A 233 17.17 18.45 12.28
N PRO A 234 17.97 19.24 11.54
CA PRO A 234 19.33 19.51 11.94
C PRO A 234 19.30 20.06 13.37
N PRO A 235 20.26 19.68 14.24
CA PRO A 235 20.33 20.24 15.58
C PRO A 235 20.40 21.77 15.45
N LEU A 236 19.41 22.45 16.02
CA LEU A 236 19.41 23.91 16.16
C LEU A 236 20.71 24.32 16.85
N ASP A 237 21.53 25.09 16.14
CA ASP A 237 22.72 25.83 16.58
C ASP A 237 23.31 25.43 17.94
N GLN A 238 24.37 24.62 17.92
CA GLN A 238 25.39 24.77 18.95
C GLN A 238 26.12 26.09 18.66
N PRO A 239 26.11 27.08 19.57
CA PRO A 239 26.88 28.30 19.36
C PRO A 239 28.35 27.93 19.21
N ALA A 240 28.96 28.38 18.12
CA ALA A 240 30.38 28.21 17.88
C ALA A 240 31.15 28.80 19.07
N THR A 241 31.81 27.93 19.83
CA THR A 241 32.72 28.33 20.91
C THR A 241 33.91 29.05 20.25
N ALA A 242 33.84 30.38 20.19
CA ALA A 242 34.98 31.21 19.87
C ALA A 242 36.04 31.02 20.97
N THR A 243 37.13 30.35 20.63
CA THR A 243 38.32 30.32 21.49
C THR A 243 39.17 31.53 21.12
N VAL A 244 39.43 32.36 22.12
CA VAL A 244 40.36 33.50 22.09
C VAL A 244 41.80 32.99 22.21
#